data_AF-A0A8S2SUY1-F1
#
_entry.id   AF-A0A8S2SUY1-F1
#
_cell.length_a   1.000
_cell.length_b   1.000
_cell.length_c   1.000
_cell.angle_alpha   90.00
_cell.angle_beta   90.00
_cell.angle_gamma   90.00
#
_symmetry.space_group_name_H-M   'P 1'
#
loop_
_entity.id
_entity.type
_entity.pdbx_description
1 polymer ?
#
loop_
_entity_poly.entity_id
_entity_poly.type
_entity_poly.pdbx_seq_one_letter_code
_entity_poly.pdbx_strand_id
1 'polypeptide(L)'
;VIDIHQQGRIFHNGTDFLEKFHNYIDQYDRLRSTTNLVTIKINNFYHLVPHHVLLSTLLDFFVKYYHLPIIENIHITKIVRLTSLFLHNNRFYYDGKIYRFIKGGPSNSGL
;
A
#
# COMPACT_ATOMS: atom_id res chain seq x y z
N VAL A 1 -1.97 3.60 31.33
CA VAL A 1 -1.13 2.39 31.18
C VAL A 1 -2.04 1.19 31.32
N ILE A 2 -2.38 0.53 30.21
CA ILE A 2 -2.80 -0.87 30.19
C ILE A 2 -1.96 -1.48 29.08
N ASP A 3 -0.87 -2.11 29.51
CA ASP A 3 0.03 -2.85 28.63
C ASP A 3 -0.70 -4.14 28.24
N ILE A 4 -1.52 -4.06 27.19
CA ILE A 4 -2.17 -5.24 26.63
C ILE A 4 -1.04 -6.00 25.93
N HIS A 5 -0.53 -7.04 26.57
CA HIS A 5 0.38 -8.01 25.97
C HIS A 5 -0.18 -8.46 24.61
N GLN A 6 0.28 -7.82 23.53
CA GLN A 6 0.06 -8.26 22.17
C GLN A 6 1.00 -9.44 21.93
N GLN A 7 0.69 -10.59 22.53
CA GLN A 7 1.29 -11.84 22.11
C GLN A 7 0.79 -12.12 20.70
N GLY A 8 1.68 -11.96 19.71
CA GLY A 8 1.39 -12.34 18.33
C GLY A 8 0.99 -13.82 18.29
N ARG A 9 -0.26 -14.10 17.92
CA ARG A 9 -0.71 -15.47 17.61
C ARG A 9 -0.55 -15.69 16.12
N ILE A 10 0.21 -16.71 15.76
CA ILE A 10 0.34 -17.16 14.38
C ILE A 10 -0.92 -17.96 14.03
N PHE A 11 -1.51 -17.64 12.88
CA PHE A 11 -2.63 -18.38 12.29
C PHE A 11 -2.12 -19.12 11.06
N HIS A 12 -2.29 -20.43 11.03
CA HIS A 12 -1.77 -21.27 9.94
C HIS A 12 -2.76 -21.39 8.77
N ASN A 13 -4.06 -21.29 9.04
CA ASN A 13 -5.12 -21.31 8.04
C ASN A 13 -6.45 -20.79 8.65
N GLY A 14 -7.52 -20.76 7.85
CA GLY A 14 -8.83 -20.26 8.27
C GLY A 14 -9.50 -21.08 9.38
N THR A 15 -9.34 -22.41 9.38
CA THR A 15 -9.90 -23.28 10.42
C THR A 15 -9.22 -23.04 11.77
N ASP A 16 -7.89 -22.97 11.77
CA ASP A 16 -7.06 -22.64 12.94
C ASP A 16 -7.42 -21.26 13.51
N PHE A 17 -7.73 -20.29 12.65
CA PHE A 17 -8.26 -18.99 13.07
C PHE A 17 -9.61 -19.12 13.78
N LEU A 18 -10.59 -19.81 13.18
CA LEU A 18 -11.92 -19.95 13.74
C LEU A 18 -11.92 -20.66 15.10
N GLU A 19 -11.13 -21.73 15.23
CA GLU A 19 -11.00 -22.48 16.48
C GLU A 19 -10.35 -21.64 17.60
N LYS A 20 -9.24 -20.96 17.30
CA LYS A 20 -8.60 -20.04 18.26
C LYS A 20 -9.50 -18.85 18.61
N PHE A 21 -10.32 -18.41 17.66
CA PHE A 21 -11.27 -17.32 17.85
C PHE A 21 -12.44 -17.75 18.75
N HIS A 22 -13.05 -18.91 18.51
CA HIS A 22 -14.12 -19.45 19.36
C HIS A 22 -13.63 -19.68 20.79
N ASN A 23 -12.46 -20.31 20.96
CA ASN A 23 -11.84 -20.48 22.27
C ASN A 23 -11.63 -19.14 23.02
N TYR A 24 -11.29 -18.07 22.30
CA TYR A 24 -11.15 -16.74 22.91
C TYR A 24 -12.51 -16.14 23.32
N ILE A 25 -13.57 -16.36 22.54
CA ILE A 25 -14.93 -15.93 22.89
C ILE A 25 -15.38 -16.65 24.15
N ASP A 26 -15.31 -17.98 24.13
CA ASP A 26 -15.85 -18.84 25.18
C ASP A 26 -15.13 -18.65 26.52
N GLN A 27 -13.83 -18.36 26.50
CA GLN A 27 -13.04 -18.18 27.72
C GLN A 27 -13.16 -16.80 28.34
N TYR A 28 -13.39 -15.76 27.53
CA TYR A 28 -13.23 -14.38 28.00
C TYR A 28 -14.50 -13.53 27.91
N ASP A 29 -15.57 -13.98 27.24
CA ASP A 29 -16.87 -13.30 27.09
C ASP A 29 -16.73 -11.80 26.75
N ARG A 30 -15.79 -11.51 25.84
CA ARG A 30 -15.25 -10.16 25.58
C ARG A 30 -15.60 -9.57 24.21
N LEU A 31 -16.42 -10.26 23.40
CA LEU A 31 -16.96 -9.68 22.18
C LEU A 31 -18.18 -8.83 22.51
N ARG A 32 -17.96 -7.54 22.71
CA ARG A 32 -19.03 -6.55 22.81
C ARG A 32 -19.32 -6.01 21.41
N SER A 33 -20.46 -5.35 21.21
CA SER A 33 -20.79 -4.65 19.96
C SER A 33 -19.73 -3.62 19.53
N THR A 34 -18.87 -3.20 20.46
CA THR A 34 -17.76 -2.27 20.24
C THR A 34 -16.41 -2.95 20.01
N THR A 35 -16.35 -4.28 19.90
CA THR A 35 -15.09 -4.99 19.74
C THR A 35 -14.60 -4.87 18.29
N ASN A 36 -13.41 -4.28 18.12
CA ASN A 36 -12.71 -4.26 16.83
C ASN A 36 -12.11 -5.64 16.55
N LEU A 37 -12.66 -6.35 15.56
CA LEU A 37 -12.30 -7.73 15.25
C LEU A 37 -10.90 -7.86 14.64
N VAL A 38 -10.58 -7.01 13.66
CA VAL A 38 -9.27 -6.96 13.00
C VAL A 38 -8.93 -5.51 12.68
N THR A 39 -7.69 -5.12 12.91
CA THR A 39 -7.14 -3.86 12.38
C THR A 39 -5.97 -4.20 11.46
N ILE A 40 -6.13 -3.89 10.17
CA ILE A 40 -5.06 -4.06 9.18
C ILE A 40 -4.32 -2.73 9.07
N LYS A 41 -3.06 -2.70 9.48
CA LYS A 41 -2.18 -1.54 9.30
C LYS A 41 -1.22 -1.81 8.14
N ILE A 42 -1.42 -1.10 7.03
CA ILE A 42 -0.50 -1.16 5.89
C ILE A 42 0.55 -0.07 6.07
N ASN A 43 1.78 -0.46 6.39
CA ASN A 43 2.91 0.47 6.48
C ASN A 43 3.54 0.64 5.09
N ASN A 44 4.10 1.82 4.82
CA ASN A 44 4.94 2.06 3.64
C ASN A 44 4.25 1.76 2.30
N PHE A 45 2.93 1.98 2.22
CA PHE A 45 2.11 1.69 1.04
C PHE A 45 2.72 2.25 -0.26
N TYR A 46 3.29 3.45 -0.20
CA TYR A 46 3.92 4.13 -1.33
C TYR A 46 5.10 3.35 -1.94
N HIS A 47 5.71 2.40 -1.23
CA HIS A 47 6.80 1.55 -1.73
C HIS A 47 6.33 0.20 -2.29
N LEU A 48 5.08 -0.18 -2.01
CA LEU A 48 4.56 -1.52 -2.32
C LEU A 48 3.93 -1.58 -3.72
N VAL A 49 3.50 -0.45 -4.26
CA VAL A 49 2.73 -0.40 -5.51
C VAL A 49 3.66 -0.51 -6.73
N PRO A 50 3.47 -1.50 -7.62
CA PRO A 50 4.24 -1.60 -8.86
C PRO A 50 4.01 -0.40 -9.80
N HIS A 51 5.03 0.00 -10.55
CA HIS A 51 4.94 1.16 -11.46
C HIS A 51 3.84 1.03 -12.51
N HIS A 52 3.59 -0.17 -13.04
CA HIS A 52 2.50 -0.36 -14.01
C HIS A 52 1.10 -0.11 -13.39
N VAL A 53 0.92 -0.42 -12.11
CA VAL A 53 -0.32 -0.13 -11.37
C VAL A 53 -0.47 1.38 -11.15
N LEU A 54 0.62 2.08 -10.83
CA LEU A 54 0.60 3.54 -10.70
C LEU A 54 0.23 4.22 -12.02
N LEU A 55 0.81 3.77 -13.14
CA LEU A 55 0.57 4.34 -14.47
C LEU A 55 -0.86 4.07 -14.98
N SER A 56 -1.38 2.85 -14.76
CA SER A 56 -2.78 2.53 -15.09
C SER A 56 -3.74 3.35 -14.25
N THR A 57 -3.52 3.44 -12.93
CA THR A 57 -4.34 4.27 -12.03
C THR A 57 -4.33 5.75 -12.45
N LEU A 58 -3.18 6.28 -12.87
CA LEU A 58 -3.07 7.65 -13.37
C LEU A 58 -3.85 7.86 -14.67
N LEU A 59 -3.79 6.89 -15.59
CA LEU A 59 -4.56 6.94 -16.84
C LEU A 59 -6.06 6.88 -16.55
N ASP A 60 -6.49 5.97 -15.68
CA ASP A 60 -7.89 5.81 -15.27
C ASP A 60 -8.42 7.10 -14.62
N PHE A 61 -7.59 7.76 -13.80
CA PHE A 61 -7.91 9.07 -13.23
C PHE A 61 -8.16 10.11 -14.33
N PHE A 62 -7.26 10.22 -15.31
CA PHE A 62 -7.47 11.17 -16.41
C PHE A 62 -8.73 10.85 -17.21
N VAL A 63 -8.96 9.59 -17.58
CA VAL A 63 -10.15 9.17 -18.33
C VAL A 63 -11.44 9.45 -17.56
N LYS A 64 -11.43 9.26 -16.24
CA LYS A 64 -12.63 9.42 -15.39
C LYS A 64 -12.98 10.89 -15.13
N TYR A 65 -11.97 11.74 -14.93
CA TYR A 65 -12.19 13.10 -14.41
C TYR A 65 -11.95 14.21 -15.44
N TYR A 66 -11.30 13.94 -16.56
CA TYR A 66 -11.09 14.93 -17.62
C TYR A 66 -12.00 14.65 -18.82
N HIS A 67 -12.85 15.62 -19.15
CA HIS A 67 -13.72 15.55 -20.33
C HIS A 67 -12.95 15.57 -21.65
N LEU A 68 -11.77 16.21 -21.67
CA LEU A 68 -10.89 16.29 -22.84
C LEU A 68 -9.56 15.61 -22.51
N PRO A 69 -8.93 14.91 -23.47
CA PRO A 69 -7.66 14.21 -23.26
C PRO A 69 -6.45 15.16 -23.24
N ILE A 70 -6.65 16.44 -22.94
CA ILE A 70 -5.64 17.51 -22.99
C ILE A 70 -5.73 18.33 -21.71
N ILE A 71 -4.58 18.55 -21.08
CA ILE A 71 -4.38 19.40 -19.91
C ILE A 71 -3.35 20.43 -20.31
N GLU A 72 -3.71 21.72 -20.29
CA GLU A 72 -2.78 22.82 -20.60
C GLU A 72 -1.99 22.61 -21.92
N ASN A 73 -2.68 22.20 -22.99
CA ASN A 73 -2.10 21.86 -24.31
C ASN A 73 -1.21 20.60 -24.34
N ILE A 74 -1.18 19.80 -23.27
CA ILE A 74 -0.47 18.53 -23.21
C ILE A 74 -1.47 17.39 -23.21
N HIS A 75 -1.35 16.49 -24.18
CA HIS A 75 -2.18 15.28 -24.23
C HIS A 75 -1.87 14.37 -23.03
N ILE A 76 -2.89 13.78 -22.39
CA ILE A 76 -2.75 12.94 -21.19
C ILE A 76 -1.76 11.78 -21.38
N THR A 77 -1.66 11.22 -22.60
CA THR A 77 -0.69 10.17 -22.92
C THR A 77 0.75 10.65 -22.85
N LYS A 78 1.03 11.93 -23.14
CA LYS A 78 2.37 12.52 -22.94
C LYS A 78 2.68 12.61 -21.46
N ILE A 79 1.72 13.01 -20.63
CA ILE A 79 1.89 13.06 -19.17
C ILE A 79 2.20 11.66 -18.64
N VAL A 80 1.41 10.64 -19.00
CA VAL A 80 1.64 9.25 -18.59
C VAL A 80 3.02 8.74 -19.06
N ARG A 81 3.44 9.07 -20.29
CA ARG A 81 4.79 8.72 -20.80
C ARG A 81 5.90 9.39 -20.00
N LEU A 82 5.76 10.67 -19.67
CA LEU A 82 6.73 11.39 -18.84
C LEU A 82 6.81 10.79 -17.43
N THR A 83 5.68 10.47 -16.82
CA THR A 83 5.63 9.78 -15.52
C THR A 83 6.29 8.41 -15.60
N SER A 84 6.04 7.65 -16.67
CA SER A 84 6.66 6.34 -16.90
C SER A 84 8.18 6.45 -17.00
N LEU A 85 8.69 7.45 -17.73
CA LEU A 85 10.12 7.74 -17.81
C LEU A 85 10.71 8.07 -16.44
N PHE A 86 10.05 8.91 -15.64
CA PHE A 86 10.49 9.23 -14.29
C PHE A 86 10.58 7.98 -13.42
N LEU A 87 9.52 7.17 -13.37
CA LEU A 87 9.46 5.97 -12.54
C LEU A 87 10.53 4.94 -12.93
N HIS A 88 10.70 4.67 -14.22
CA HIS A 88 11.65 3.66 -14.73
C HIS A 88 13.11 4.11 -14.72
N ASN A 89 13.37 5.40 -14.56
CA ASN A 89 14.73 5.95 -14.44
C ASN A 89 15.07 6.43 -13.04
N ASN A 90 14.16 6.25 -12.07
CA ASN A 90 14.42 6.64 -10.70
C ASN A 90 15.49 5.74 -10.08
N ARG A 91 16.69 6.29 -9.92
CA ARG A 91 17.88 5.62 -9.39
C ARG A 91 18.32 6.28 -8.10
N PHE A 92 18.89 5.48 -7.21
CA PHE A 92 19.46 5.96 -5.96
C PHE A 92 20.81 5.29 -5.72
N TYR A 93 21.69 5.99 -5.02
CA TYR A 93 22.99 5.47 -4.62
C TYR A 93 22.91 4.98 -3.18
N TYR A 94 23.39 3.77 -2.96
CA TYR A 94 23.48 3.18 -1.62
C TYR A 94 24.66 2.21 -1.59
N ASP A 95 25.46 2.24 -0.53
CA ASP A 95 26.55 1.28 -0.30
C ASP A 95 27.45 1.01 -1.52
N GLY A 96 28.04 2.06 -2.09
CA GLY A 96 28.94 1.90 -3.23
C GLY A 96 28.26 1.64 -4.58
N LYS A 97 26.94 1.44 -4.62
CA LYS A 97 26.21 0.90 -5.77
C LYS A 97 25.03 1.77 -6.19
N ILE A 98 24.69 1.71 -7.48
CA ILE A 98 23.52 2.37 -8.05
C ILE A 98 22.38 1.35 -8.15
N TYR A 99 21.27 1.67 -7.51
CA TYR A 99 20.04 0.89 -7.54
C TYR A 99 18.95 1.65 -8.29
N ARG A 100 17.91 0.93 -8.69
CA ARG A 100 16.71 1.49 -9.33
C ARG A 100 15.47 1.04 -8.57
N PHE A 101 14.53 1.95 -8.37
CA PHE A 101 13.22 1.59 -7.84
C PHE A 101 12.46 0.71 -8.83
N ILE A 102 11.99 -0.45 -8.38
CA ILE A 102 11.13 -1.34 -9.17
C ILE A 102 9.64 -1.20 -8.81
N LYS A 103 9.36 -0.56 -7.68
CA LYS A 103 8.04 -0.29 -7.12
C LYS A 103 8.07 1.04 -6.38
N GLY A 104 6.91 1.68 -6.28
CA GLY A 104 6.75 2.92 -5.56
C GLY A 104 7.55 4.09 -6.14
N GLY A 105 7.79 5.08 -5.30
CA GLY A 105 8.66 6.20 -5.59
C GLY A 105 9.54 6.55 -4.39
N PRO A 106 10.48 7.49 -4.56
CA PRO A 106 11.21 8.06 -3.44
C PRO A 106 10.22 8.68 -2.46
N SER A 107 10.15 8.13 -1.24
CA SER A 107 9.45 8.75 -0.13
C SER A 107 10.39 9.78 0.48
N ASN A 108 9.97 11.03 0.54
CA ASN A 108 10.81 12.08 1.07
C ASN A 108 11.07 11.85 2.58
N SER A 109 12.29 11.50 2.94
CA SER A 109 12.85 11.66 4.30
C SER A 109 14.37 11.81 4.30
N GLY A 110 14.96 12.32 3.20
CA GLY A 110 16.41 12.37 3.03
C GLY A 110 16.95 13.47 2.11
N LEU A 111 16.19 14.55 1.94
CA LEU A 111 16.72 15.89 1.65
C LEU A 111 16.49 16.76 2.88
#